data_AF-A0A954N200-F1
#
_entry.id   AF-A0A954N200-F1
#
_cell.length_a   1.000
_cell.length_b   1.000
_cell.length_c   1.000
_cell.angle_alpha   90.00
_cell.angle_beta   90.00
_cell.angle_gamma   90.00
#
_symmetry.space_group_name_H-M   'P 1'
#
loop_
_entity.id
_entity.type
_entity.pdbx_description
1 polymer ?
#
loop_
_entity_poly.entity_id
_entity_poly.type
_entity_poly.pdbx_seq_one_letter_code
_entity_poly.pdbx_strand_id
1 'polypeptide(L)' 'PWALVDDFQIWVIPSVTLIGYFMIGIELIAEDIEEPFGMGADDLKLDDLCQGIENSVSDILKRHRQET' A
#
# COMPACT_ATOMS: atom_id res chain seq x y z
N PRO A 1 -10.66 -4.29 -26.01
CA PRO A 1 -10.72 -5.38 -27.02
C PRO A 1 -11.16 -4.93 -28.42
N TRP A 2 -12.24 -4.15 -28.59
CA TRP A 2 -12.74 -3.74 -29.91
C TRP A 2 -11.73 -2.94 -30.75
N ALA A 3 -10.90 -2.11 -30.12
CA ALA A 3 -9.85 -1.36 -30.82
C ALA A 3 -8.67 -2.22 -31.31
N LEU A 4 -8.54 -3.47 -30.85
CA LEU A 4 -7.38 -4.33 -31.12
C LEU A 4 -7.77 -5.63 -31.84
N VAL A 5 -9.07 -5.88 -32.05
CA VAL A 5 -9.56 -7.17 -32.55
C VAL A 5 -9.17 -7.42 -34.00
N ASP A 6 -9.13 -6.37 -34.83
CA ASP A 6 -8.80 -6.50 -36.25
C ASP A 6 -7.31 -6.87 -36.45
N ASP A 7 -6.41 -6.34 -35.62
CA ASP A 7 -4.98 -6.60 -35.71
C ASP A 7 -4.56 -7.90 -35.02
N PHE A 8 -5.12 -8.19 -33.84
CA PHE A 8 -4.67 -9.31 -33.00
C PHE A 8 -5.54 -10.57 -33.17
N GLN A 9 -6.71 -10.47 -33.80
CA GLN A 9 -7.62 -11.60 -34.00
C GLN A 9 -7.83 -12.35 -32.67
N ILE A 10 -7.70 -13.68 -32.64
CA ILE A 10 -7.92 -14.46 -31.40
C ILE A 10 -6.91 -14.16 -30.28
N TRP A 11 -5.73 -13.63 -30.61
CA TRP A 11 -4.72 -13.22 -29.63
C TRP A 11 -5.14 -11.99 -28.82
N VAL A 12 -6.18 -11.28 -29.25
CA VAL A 12 -6.73 -10.15 -28.49
C VAL A 12 -7.27 -10.60 -27.14
N ILE A 13 -7.80 -11.83 -27.04
CA ILE A 13 -8.42 -12.34 -25.81
C ILE A 13 -7.37 -12.49 -24.69
N PRO A 14 -6.33 -13.33 -24.82
CA PRO A 14 -5.33 -13.46 -23.75
C PRO A 14 -4.58 -12.15 -23.49
N SER A 15 -4.30 -11.36 -24.53
CA SER A 15 -3.57 -10.09 -24.40
C SER A 15 -4.36 -9.06 -23.60
N VAL A 16 -5.63 -8.83 -23.94
CA VAL A 16 -6.47 -7.86 -23.23
C VAL A 16 -6.80 -8.34 -21.82
N THR A 17 -7.02 -9.65 -21.62
CA THR A 17 -7.20 -10.20 -20.27
C THR A 17 -5.96 -9.98 -19.41
N LEU A 18 -4.76 -10.22 -19.94
CA LEU A 18 -3.52 -10.00 -19.21
C LEU A 18 -3.30 -8.53 -18.86
N ILE A 19 -3.45 -7.63 -19.84
CA ILE A 19 -3.30 -6.19 -19.63
C ILE A 19 -4.35 -5.69 -18.62
N GLY A 20 -5.60 -6.12 -18.77
CA GLY A 20 -6.68 -5.74 -17.86
C GLY A 20 -6.42 -6.22 -16.43
N TYR A 21 -5.89 -7.43 -16.25
CA TYR A 21 -5.48 -7.93 -14.95
C TYR A 21 -4.44 -7.02 -14.29
N PHE A 22 -3.41 -6.61 -15.02
CA PHE A 22 -2.39 -5.69 -14.48
C PHE A 22 -2.96 -4.30 -14.21
N MET A 23 -3.78 -3.75 -15.10
CA MET A 23 -4.36 -2.42 -14.91
C MET A 23 -5.27 -2.36 -13.68
N ILE A 24 -6.17 -3.33 -13.52
CA ILE A 24 -7.05 -3.40 -12.34
C ILE A 24 -6.22 -3.66 -11.08
N GLY A 25 -5.21 -4.54 -11.15
CA GLY A 25 -4.33 -4.81 -10.02
C GLY A 25 -3.57 -3.56 -9.56
N ILE A 26 -3.06 -2.76 -10.50
CA ILE A 26 -2.39 -1.49 -10.18
C ILE A 26 -3.37 -0.49 -9.55
N GLU A 27 -4.59 -0.38 -10.07
CA GLU A 27 -5.60 0.53 -9.53
C GLU A 27 -5.92 0.21 -8.06
N LEU A 28 -6.15 -1.07 -7.74
CA LEU A 28 -6.42 -1.51 -6.37
C LEU A 28 -5.25 -1.21 -5.43
N ILE A 29 -4.02 -1.50 -5.87
CA ILE A 29 -2.83 -1.17 -5.08
C ILE A 29 -2.69 0.36 -4.91
N ALA A 30 -3.03 1.13 -5.93
CA ALA A 30 -2.97 2.59 -5.86
C ALA A 30 -4.00 3.15 -4.87
N GLU A 31 -5.22 2.60 -4.85
CA GLU A 31 -6.25 2.93 -3.86
C GLU A 31 -5.76 2.69 -2.43
N ASP A 32 -5.21 1.50 -2.15
CA ASP A 32 -4.65 1.17 -0.83
C ASP A 32 -3.49 2.11 -0.44
N ILE A 33 -2.65 2.52 -1.41
CA ILE A 33 -1.53 3.46 -1.18
C ILE A 33 -2.03 4.89 -0.95
N GLU A 34 -3.18 5.29 -1.51
CA GLU A 34 -3.73 6.64 -1.36
C GLU A 34 -4.31 6.86 0.05
N GLU A 35 -4.83 5.83 0.71
CA GLU A 35 -5.37 5.89 2.07
C GLU A 35 -4.54 5.10 3.11
N PRO A 36 -3.23 5.38 3.30
CA PRO A 36 -2.34 4.54 4.09
C PRO A 36 -2.56 4.61 5.62
N PHE A 37 -3.45 5.50 6.07
CA PHE A 37 -3.76 5.78 7.47
C PHE A 37 -5.17 5.33 7.87
N GLY A 38 -5.81 4.50 7.05
CA GLY A 38 -7.10 3.91 7.34
C GLY A 38 -7.03 2.80 8.41
N MET A 39 -8.02 1.90 8.36
CA MET A 39 -8.15 0.74 9.26
C MET A 39 -8.20 -0.59 8.49
N GLY A 40 -7.78 -0.58 7.23
CA GLY A 40 -7.61 -1.72 6.34
C GLY A 40 -6.45 -2.63 6.75
N ALA A 41 -6.41 -3.83 6.18
CA ALA A 41 -5.40 -4.83 6.51
C ALA A 41 -3.98 -4.44 6.03
N ASP A 42 -3.91 -3.67 4.94
CA ASP A 42 -2.68 -3.21 4.31
C ASP A 42 -2.26 -1.78 4.74
N ASP A 43 -3.00 -1.19 5.69
CA ASP A 43 -2.72 0.16 6.22
C ASP A 43 -1.60 0.17 7.27
N LEU A 44 -1.07 1.36 7.52
CA LEU A 44 -0.01 1.55 8.51
C LEU A 44 -0.53 1.32 9.94
N LYS A 45 0.24 0.54 10.71
CA LYS A 45 -0.02 0.30 12.14
C LYS A 45 0.37 1.50 12.99
N LEU A 46 -0.42 2.56 12.93
CA LEU A 46 -0.15 3.82 13.62
C LEU A 46 -0.05 3.66 15.13
N ASP A 47 -0.86 2.80 15.74
CA ASP A 47 -0.81 2.54 17.18
C ASP A 47 0.55 1.99 17.61
N ASP A 48 1.07 1.00 16.88
CA ASP A 48 2.38 0.40 17.15
C ASP A 48 3.51 1.43 16.97
N LEU A 49 3.42 2.28 15.94
CA LEU A 49 4.39 3.35 15.68
C LEU A 49 4.37 4.41 16.80
N CYS A 50 3.19 4.89 17.19
CA CYS A 50 3.01 5.84 18.27
C CYS A 50 3.53 5.27 19.60
N GLN A 51 3.23 3.99 19.89
CA GLN A 51 3.72 3.33 21.09
C GLN A 51 5.25 3.22 21.10
N GLY A 52 5.87 2.94 19.95
CA GLY A 52 7.33 2.92 19.79
C GLY A 52 7.98 4.29 20.05
N ILE A 53 7.36 5.36 19.53
CA ILE A 53 7.81 6.74 19.77
C ILE A 53 7.67 7.09 21.26
N GLU A 54 6.52 6.81 21.86
CA GLU A 54 6.28 7.07 23.29
C GLU A 54 7.32 6.38 24.18
N ASN A 55 7.59 5.09 23.92
CA ASN A 55 8.58 4.33 24.66
C ASN A 55 9.98 4.95 24.52
N SER A 56 10.36 5.32 23.30
CA SER A 56 11.65 5.95 23.02
C SER A 56 11.82 7.27 23.77
N VAL A 57 10.80 8.13 23.75
CA VAL A 57 10.81 9.42 24.47
C VAL A 57 10.84 9.20 25.97
N SER A 58 10.02 8.28 26.49
CA SER A 58 9.97 7.91 27.91
C SER A 58 11.33 7.43 28.41
N ASP A 59 12.02 6.60 27.63
CA ASP A 59 13.34 6.08 27.98
C ASP A 59 14.40 7.18 27.99
N ILE A 60 14.38 8.12 27.03
CA ILE A 60 15.27 9.29 27.04
C ILE A 60 15.04 10.14 28.28
N LEU A 61 13.79 10.44 28.62
CA LEU A 61 13.44 11.25 29.81
C LEU A 61 13.85 10.56 31.12
N LYS A 62 13.69 9.24 31.22
CA LYS A 62 14.13 8.46 32.38
C LYS A 62 15.65 8.50 32.53
N ARG A 63 16.40 8.33 31.44
CA ARG A 63 17.87 8.40 31.44
C ARG A 63 18.36 9.77 31.90
N HIS A 64 17.80 10.85 31.34
CA HIS A 64 18.18 12.21 31.73
C HIS A 64 17.94 12.50 33.23
N ARG A 65 16.82 12.00 33.78
CA ARG A 65 16.50 12.13 35.22
C ARG A 65 17.47 11.35 36.13
N GLN A 66 18.12 10.28 35.65
CA GLN A 66 19.10 9.53 36.44
C GLN A 66 20.48 10.21 36.47
N GLU A 67 20.74 11.11 35.52
CA GLU A 67 22.00 11.87 35.42
C GLU A 67 21.95 13.21 36.19
N THR A 68 20.77 13.66 36.61
CA THR A 68 20.55 14.86 37.44
C THR A 68 20.28 14.50 38.89
#